data_AF-A0A959GB98-F1
#
_entry.id   AF-A0A959GB98-F1
#
_cell.length_a   1.000
_cell.length_b   1.000
_cell.length_c   1.000
_cell.angle_alpha   90.00
_cell.angle_beta   90.00
_cell.angle_gamma   90.00
#
_symmetry.space_group_name_H-M   'P 1'
#
loop_
_entity.id
_entity.type
_entity.pdbx_description
1 polymer ?
#
loop_
_entity_poly.entity_id
_entity_poly.type
_entity_poly.pdbx_seq_one_letter_code
_entity_poly.pdbx_strand_id
1 'polypeptide(L)'
;MHCMIPDYGLEGVKKVLLYILLTAGGFLAAIQPAYTKVRLHQLFGSHMVLQRDVEVPVWGWAAPGEAVRLSIGGHTLATRADASGNWKALLPPTPAGGPYTLIVEAENMLKLEDVLFGEVWLCGGQSNMQYTLGMLNYQEADSARANNAMLRMFNVAVDLDYLPKENIKGGQWQPATPENIRNFSGTAYFFGQYLQEHLGVPVGLISSNLGATTIETWMSVGALSAFPQFAPIVEEIRSLNKNFAQLEAELKVYRESWDEQYYLKGPGIEQNWQNPETDISDWKDISIPNFWEWAGLEGHDGAVWFRKEFDLPQGFQGDTFNIALNQIDDYDIAWVNGHKVGESFGNRNWRNYFFPASILKPVGNVLVVRVFDIGGLGGLYTSAFWGNPILNGKWKFKPGLKIDASSFPTPAV
;
A
#
# COMPACT_ATOMS: atom_id res chain seq x y z
N MET A 1 -7.13 1.36 0.46
CA MET A 1 -5.68 1.07 0.56
C MET A 1 -4.95 2.12 -0.26
N HIS A 2 -4.31 3.13 0.38
CA HIS A 2 -3.93 4.38 -0.30
C HIS A 2 -2.74 4.24 -1.26
N CYS A 3 -2.96 4.63 -2.50
CA CYS A 3 -1.99 5.34 -3.32
C CYS A 3 -2.74 6.44 -4.07
N MET A 4 -2.53 7.72 -3.73
CA MET A 4 -2.57 8.82 -4.70
C MET A 4 -2.15 10.13 -4.03
N ILE A 5 -1.05 10.69 -4.53
CA ILE A 5 -0.76 12.12 -4.51
C ILE A 5 -1.31 12.68 -5.83
N PRO A 6 -2.10 13.77 -5.79
CA PRO A 6 -2.13 14.67 -6.93
C PRO A 6 -1.82 16.11 -6.50
N ASP A 7 -0.78 16.63 -7.14
CA ASP A 7 -0.39 18.04 -7.19
C ASP A 7 -1.27 18.73 -8.25
N TYR A 8 -1.98 19.80 -7.88
CA TYR A 8 -2.72 20.64 -8.84
C TYR A 8 -2.51 22.12 -8.50
N GLY A 9 -1.67 22.77 -9.31
CA GLY A 9 -1.64 24.23 -9.46
C GLY A 9 -2.40 24.63 -10.74
N LEU A 10 -3.42 25.46 -10.59
CA LEU A 10 -4.21 26.08 -11.66
C LEU A 10 -3.92 27.59 -11.70
N GLU A 11 -3.54 28.12 -12.86
CA GLU A 11 -3.90 29.43 -13.41
C GLU A 11 -3.69 29.33 -14.95
N GLY A 12 -4.48 29.87 -15.87
CA GLY A 12 -5.64 30.75 -15.87
C GLY A 12 -6.06 30.96 -17.35
N VAL A 13 -7.35 31.14 -17.57
CA VAL A 13 -8.07 31.14 -18.87
C VAL A 13 -7.86 32.43 -19.69
N LYS A 14 -7.78 32.33 -21.05
CA LYS A 14 -8.59 33.14 -22.00
C LYS A 14 -8.36 32.89 -23.51
N LYS A 15 -9.47 32.51 -24.16
CA LYS A 15 -10.06 33.06 -25.41
C LYS A 15 -9.57 32.66 -26.83
N VAL A 16 -10.54 32.03 -27.52
CA VAL A 16 -11.14 32.35 -28.85
C VAL A 16 -10.81 31.41 -30.02
N LEU A 17 -11.93 30.97 -30.62
CA LEU A 17 -12.10 30.10 -31.77
C LEU A 17 -11.45 30.59 -33.07
N LEU A 18 -11.32 29.60 -33.97
CA LEU A 18 -11.51 29.66 -35.43
C LEU A 18 -10.25 29.77 -36.26
N TYR A 19 -9.73 28.62 -36.73
CA TYR A 19 -9.29 28.41 -38.12
C TYR A 19 -9.25 26.89 -38.38
N ILE A 20 -10.34 26.36 -38.96
CA ILE A 20 -10.36 25.08 -39.67
C ILE A 20 -10.20 25.42 -41.15
N LEU A 21 -9.06 25.06 -41.74
CA LEU A 21 -8.89 24.50 -43.09
C LEU A 21 -7.43 24.65 -43.54
N LEU A 22 -6.91 23.57 -44.14
CA LEU A 22 -5.63 23.41 -44.84
C LEU A 22 -4.42 22.96 -44.00
N THR A 23 -4.37 21.66 -43.70
CA THR A 23 -3.25 20.77 -44.10
C THR A 23 -3.68 19.30 -43.96
N ALA A 24 -4.39 18.79 -44.96
CA ALA A 24 -4.45 17.36 -45.23
C ALA A 24 -3.08 16.92 -45.78
N GLY A 25 -2.12 16.71 -44.88
CA GLY A 25 -0.81 16.13 -45.17
C GLY A 25 -0.49 15.16 -44.04
N GLY A 26 -0.70 13.86 -44.31
CA GLY A 26 -0.58 12.81 -43.32
C GLY A 26 0.78 12.78 -42.64
N PHE A 27 0.82 13.23 -41.39
CA PHE A 27 1.77 12.71 -40.42
C PHE A 27 1.19 11.39 -39.91
N LEU A 28 1.44 10.30 -40.65
CA LEU A 28 1.55 8.99 -40.05
C LEU A 28 2.77 9.08 -39.12
N ALA A 29 2.55 9.52 -37.87
CA ALA A 29 3.49 9.27 -36.82
C ALA A 29 3.62 7.74 -36.76
N ALA A 30 4.73 7.21 -37.27
CA ALA A 30 5.09 5.84 -37.05
C ALA A 30 5.12 5.68 -35.53
N ILE A 31 4.10 5.00 -34.98
CA ILE A 31 4.12 4.50 -33.63
C ILE A 31 5.27 3.51 -33.64
N GLN A 32 6.48 3.98 -33.33
CA GLN A 32 7.57 3.06 -33.08
C GLN A 32 7.11 2.23 -31.87
N PRO A 33 7.07 0.89 -31.99
CA PRO A 33 6.78 0.07 -30.84
C PRO A 33 7.77 0.49 -29.75
N ALA A 34 7.26 0.89 -28.59
CA ALA A 34 8.12 1.12 -27.44
C ALA A 34 8.78 -0.24 -27.14
N TYR A 35 10.02 -0.42 -27.59
CA TYR A 35 10.80 -1.61 -27.28
C TYR A 35 10.95 -1.66 -25.77
N THR A 36 10.30 -2.63 -25.16
CA THR A 36 10.33 -2.82 -23.71
C THR A 36 11.60 -3.59 -23.42
N LYS A 37 12.60 -2.89 -22.84
CA LYS A 37 13.83 -3.51 -22.33
C LYS A 37 13.50 -4.75 -21.51
N VAL A 38 14.33 -5.79 -21.63
CA VAL A 38 14.16 -7.00 -20.81
C VAL A 38 14.20 -6.62 -19.33
N ARG A 39 13.24 -7.15 -18.59
CA ARG A 39 13.07 -6.98 -17.15
C ARG A 39 12.67 -8.32 -16.52
N LEU A 40 13.11 -8.55 -15.30
CA LEU A 40 12.79 -9.74 -14.53
C LEU A 40 11.56 -9.49 -13.63
N HIS A 41 10.91 -10.58 -13.21
CA HIS A 41 9.99 -10.52 -12.06
C HIS A 41 10.72 -10.01 -10.81
N GLN A 42 10.03 -9.23 -9.97
CA GLN A 42 10.63 -8.51 -8.82
C GLN A 42 11.23 -9.44 -7.75
N LEU A 43 10.88 -10.74 -7.77
CA LEU A 43 11.49 -11.76 -6.90
C LEU A 43 12.95 -12.06 -7.28
N PHE A 44 13.38 -11.76 -8.50
CA PHE A 44 14.76 -11.98 -8.92
C PHE A 44 15.59 -10.72 -8.66
N GLY A 45 16.63 -10.86 -7.85
CA GLY A 45 17.56 -9.79 -7.52
C GLY A 45 18.93 -10.33 -7.08
N SER A 46 19.91 -9.45 -6.91
CA SER A 46 21.18 -9.83 -6.26
C SER A 46 20.93 -10.31 -4.82
N HIS A 47 21.83 -11.14 -4.28
CA HIS A 47 21.72 -11.78 -2.95
C HIS A 47 20.60 -12.83 -2.80
N MET A 48 19.92 -13.20 -3.89
CA MET A 48 18.82 -14.17 -3.83
C MET A 48 19.26 -15.62 -3.62
N VAL A 49 18.31 -16.46 -3.22
CA VAL A 49 18.46 -17.93 -3.21
C VAL A 49 17.48 -18.53 -4.21
N LEU A 50 17.98 -19.42 -5.07
CA LEU A 50 17.20 -20.27 -5.96
C LEU A 50 17.08 -21.68 -5.36
N GLN A 51 15.95 -22.34 -5.57
CA GLN A 51 15.74 -23.69 -5.04
C GLN A 51 16.73 -24.67 -5.69
N ARG A 52 17.45 -25.44 -4.87
CA ARG A 52 18.37 -26.48 -5.33
C ARG A 52 17.65 -27.74 -5.79
N ASP A 53 18.36 -28.56 -6.57
CA ASP A 53 18.00 -29.94 -6.92
C ASP A 53 16.66 -30.10 -7.67
N VAL A 54 16.10 -29.01 -8.19
CA VAL A 54 14.88 -28.99 -9.01
C VAL A 54 15.04 -28.04 -10.21
N GLU A 55 14.20 -28.19 -11.22
CA GLU A 55 14.13 -27.20 -12.30
C GLU A 55 13.60 -25.87 -11.75
N VAL A 56 14.35 -24.79 -11.94
CA VAL A 56 13.98 -23.45 -11.43
C VAL A 56 13.50 -22.57 -12.57
N PRO A 57 12.23 -22.13 -12.57
CA PRO A 57 11.77 -21.18 -13.55
C PRO A 57 12.34 -19.79 -13.26
N VAL A 58 12.96 -19.18 -14.27
CA VAL A 58 13.30 -17.76 -14.29
C VAL A 58 12.48 -17.09 -15.39
N TRP A 59 11.79 -16.01 -15.06
CA TRP A 59 10.85 -15.38 -15.96
C TRP A 59 10.85 -13.86 -15.83
N GLY A 60 10.28 -13.22 -16.85
CA GLY A 60 10.15 -11.78 -16.91
C GLY A 60 9.43 -11.34 -18.18
N TRP A 61 9.68 -10.10 -18.56
CA TRP A 61 9.10 -9.48 -19.74
C TRP A 61 10.18 -8.91 -20.64
N ALA A 62 9.94 -8.90 -21.95
CA ALA A 62 10.78 -8.30 -22.98
C ALA A 62 9.88 -7.88 -24.15
N ALA A 63 10.45 -7.30 -25.22
CA ALA A 63 9.65 -7.02 -26.42
C ALA A 63 9.12 -8.34 -27.04
N PRO A 64 7.89 -8.38 -27.59
CA PRO A 64 7.36 -9.60 -28.19
C PRO A 64 8.29 -10.22 -29.25
N GLY A 65 8.56 -11.52 -29.13
CA GLY A 65 9.47 -12.25 -30.02
C GLY A 65 10.97 -12.06 -29.77
N GLU A 66 11.36 -11.16 -28.85
CA GLU A 66 12.75 -10.87 -28.50
C GLU A 66 13.46 -12.13 -27.99
N ALA A 67 14.70 -12.32 -28.43
CA ALA A 67 15.54 -13.41 -27.94
C ALA A 67 16.13 -13.05 -26.58
N VAL A 68 15.95 -13.93 -25.61
CA VAL A 68 16.50 -13.78 -24.25
C VAL A 68 17.46 -14.94 -23.99
N ARG A 69 18.69 -14.61 -23.61
CA ARG A 69 19.70 -15.58 -23.17
C ARG A 69 19.94 -15.42 -21.68
N LEU A 70 19.96 -16.53 -20.96
CA LEU A 70 20.19 -16.57 -19.53
C LEU A 70 21.43 -17.41 -19.24
N SER A 71 22.35 -16.91 -18.43
CA SER A 71 23.56 -17.63 -18.01
C SER A 71 23.80 -17.56 -16.50
N ILE A 72 24.08 -18.69 -15.86
CA ILE A 72 24.43 -18.80 -14.43
C ILE A 72 25.17 -20.12 -14.17
N GLY A 73 26.22 -20.11 -13.36
CA GLY A 73 26.88 -21.34 -12.90
C GLY A 73 27.39 -22.27 -14.01
N GLY A 74 27.75 -21.72 -15.18
CA GLY A 74 28.17 -22.50 -16.36
C GLY A 74 27.01 -23.03 -17.23
N HIS A 75 25.76 -22.82 -16.82
CA HIS A 75 24.59 -23.06 -17.65
C HIS A 75 24.30 -21.85 -18.52
N THR A 76 23.95 -22.09 -19.79
CA THR A 76 23.44 -21.07 -20.71
C THR A 76 22.19 -21.59 -21.39
N LEU A 77 21.11 -20.82 -21.29
CA LEU A 77 19.79 -21.13 -21.86
C LEU A 77 19.37 -20.02 -22.81
N ALA A 78 18.63 -20.37 -23.84
CA ALA A 78 18.01 -19.41 -24.76
C ALA A 78 16.50 -19.62 -24.79
N THR A 79 15.76 -18.53 -24.77
CA THR A 79 14.30 -18.51 -24.89
C THR A 79 13.88 -17.29 -25.71
N ARG A 80 12.58 -17.14 -25.96
CA ARG A 80 12.00 -15.96 -26.59
C ARG A 80 10.79 -15.47 -25.83
N ALA A 81 10.58 -14.16 -25.83
CA ALA A 81 9.34 -13.59 -25.37
C ALA A 81 8.18 -13.97 -26.31
N ASP A 82 7.03 -14.29 -25.74
CA ASP A 82 5.81 -14.59 -26.46
C ASP A 82 5.17 -13.33 -27.07
N ALA A 83 3.99 -13.48 -27.68
CA ALA A 83 3.26 -12.37 -28.30
C ALA A 83 2.82 -11.29 -27.28
N SER A 84 2.72 -11.65 -26.00
CA SER A 84 2.40 -10.77 -24.89
C SER A 84 3.64 -10.19 -24.20
N GLY A 85 4.84 -10.54 -24.68
CA GLY A 85 6.12 -10.10 -24.13
C GLY A 85 6.61 -10.91 -22.94
N ASN A 86 5.92 -11.99 -22.53
CA ASN A 86 6.36 -12.83 -21.42
C ASN A 86 7.42 -13.82 -21.89
N TRP A 87 8.46 -14.04 -21.10
CA TRP A 87 9.45 -15.09 -21.37
C TRP A 87 9.72 -15.91 -20.11
N LYS A 88 10.11 -17.17 -20.33
CA LYS A 88 10.49 -18.09 -19.27
C LYS A 88 11.64 -18.98 -19.73
N ALA A 89 12.62 -19.19 -18.85
CA ALA A 89 13.70 -20.15 -18.98
C ALA A 89 13.67 -21.09 -17.77
N LEU A 90 13.94 -22.38 -18.00
CA LEU A 90 14.00 -23.38 -16.94
C LEU A 90 15.46 -23.73 -16.66
N LEU A 91 15.99 -23.27 -15.54
CA LEU A 91 17.30 -23.68 -15.06
C LEU A 91 17.27 -25.16 -14.67
N PRO A 92 18.29 -25.95 -15.06
CA PRO A 92 18.34 -27.35 -14.68
C PRO A 92 18.55 -27.49 -13.16
N PRO A 93 18.22 -28.67 -12.59
CA PRO A 93 18.54 -28.99 -11.21
C PRO A 93 20.01 -28.71 -10.90
N THR A 94 20.24 -27.83 -9.93
CA THR A 94 21.58 -27.38 -9.52
C THR A 94 21.74 -27.64 -8.02
N PRO A 95 22.81 -28.31 -7.57
CA PRO A 95 23.08 -28.53 -6.15
C PRO A 95 23.24 -27.23 -5.37
N ALA A 96 23.15 -27.32 -4.03
CA ALA A 96 23.42 -26.18 -3.15
C ALA A 96 24.82 -25.59 -3.40
N GLY A 97 24.95 -24.27 -3.45
CA GLY A 97 26.23 -23.60 -3.69
C GLY A 97 26.13 -22.16 -4.16
N GLY A 98 27.24 -21.65 -4.66
CA GLY A 98 27.43 -20.25 -5.06
C GLY A 98 28.51 -19.56 -4.21
N PRO A 99 28.63 -18.21 -4.29
CA PRO A 99 27.81 -17.31 -5.09
C PRO A 99 28.07 -17.43 -6.60
N TYR A 100 26.99 -17.31 -7.37
CA TYR A 100 27.03 -17.19 -8.82
C TYR A 100 26.59 -15.79 -9.28
N THR A 101 26.88 -15.49 -10.54
CA THR A 101 26.32 -14.33 -11.24
C THR A 101 25.30 -14.83 -12.25
N LEU A 102 24.07 -14.35 -12.16
CA LEU A 102 23.03 -14.55 -13.16
C LEU A 102 23.08 -13.39 -14.16
N ILE A 103 23.24 -13.72 -15.44
CA ILE A 103 23.24 -12.74 -16.53
C ILE A 103 22.02 -13.03 -17.42
N VAL A 104 21.22 -12.00 -17.68
CA VAL A 104 20.13 -12.05 -18.66
C VAL A 104 20.47 -11.07 -19.77
N GLU A 105 20.66 -11.59 -20.97
CA GLU A 105 21.04 -10.84 -22.16
C GLU A 105 19.88 -10.82 -23.16
N ALA A 106 19.48 -9.63 -23.57
CA ALA A 106 18.56 -9.37 -24.67
C ALA A 106 19.06 -8.10 -25.40
N GLU A 107 18.19 -7.15 -25.77
CA GLU A 107 18.63 -5.82 -26.23
C GLU A 107 19.45 -5.08 -25.16
N ASN A 108 19.13 -5.30 -23.88
CA ASN A 108 19.93 -4.89 -22.72
C ASN A 108 20.44 -6.10 -21.93
N MET A 109 21.42 -5.85 -21.06
CA MET A 109 21.96 -6.85 -20.14
C MET A 109 21.54 -6.53 -18.71
N LEU A 110 21.01 -7.52 -18.00
CA LEU A 110 20.80 -7.50 -16.55
C LEU A 110 21.82 -8.42 -15.89
N LYS A 111 22.40 -7.97 -14.78
CA LYS A 111 23.37 -8.74 -14.00
C LYS A 111 22.91 -8.77 -12.54
N LEU A 112 22.63 -9.97 -12.03
CA LEU A 112 22.32 -10.22 -10.62
C LEU A 112 23.49 -10.98 -10.00
N GLU A 113 24.04 -10.44 -8.92
CA GLU A 113 25.25 -10.94 -8.27
C GLU A 113 24.91 -11.59 -6.93
N ASP A 114 25.84 -12.41 -6.40
CA ASP A 114 25.64 -13.11 -5.13
C ASP A 114 24.37 -14.00 -5.12
N VAL A 115 24.16 -14.76 -6.20
CA VAL A 115 23.04 -15.70 -6.32
C VAL A 115 23.45 -17.06 -5.77
N LEU A 116 22.70 -17.58 -4.80
CA LEU A 116 22.95 -18.88 -4.19
C LEU A 116 21.91 -19.91 -4.66
N PHE A 117 22.28 -21.20 -4.67
CA PHE A 117 21.34 -22.31 -4.72
C PHE A 117 21.22 -22.94 -3.34
N GLY A 118 19.99 -23.18 -2.88
CA GLY A 118 19.70 -23.63 -1.52
C GLY A 118 18.23 -24.00 -1.31
N GLU A 119 17.75 -23.96 -0.07
CA GLU A 119 16.31 -24.10 0.23
C GLU A 119 15.61 -22.75 0.14
N VAL A 120 14.41 -22.71 -0.43
CA VAL A 120 13.59 -21.48 -0.51
C VAL A 120 12.23 -21.74 0.11
N TRP A 121 11.85 -20.90 1.08
CA TRP A 121 10.60 -21.01 1.81
C TRP A 121 9.76 -19.75 1.69
N LEU A 122 8.46 -19.92 1.42
CA LEU A 122 7.47 -18.86 1.51
C LEU A 122 6.87 -18.84 2.92
N CYS A 123 7.08 -17.74 3.63
CA CYS A 123 6.54 -17.47 4.95
C CYS A 123 5.34 -16.53 4.83
N GLY A 124 4.14 -17.14 4.69
CA GLY A 124 2.88 -16.46 4.47
C GLY A 124 2.02 -16.33 5.74
N GLY A 125 1.30 -15.22 5.92
CA GLY A 125 0.22 -15.15 6.91
C GLY A 125 -0.09 -13.78 7.50
N GLN A 126 -0.96 -13.78 8.51
CA GLN A 126 -1.48 -12.58 9.17
C GLN A 126 -0.55 -12.06 10.31
N SER A 127 -1.09 -11.42 11.35
CA SER A 127 -0.32 -10.61 12.31
C SER A 127 0.85 -11.35 12.98
N ASN A 128 0.68 -12.63 13.34
CA ASN A 128 1.76 -13.42 13.95
C ASN A 128 2.94 -13.67 13.00
N MET A 129 2.67 -13.76 11.68
CA MET A 129 3.73 -13.85 10.69
C MET A 129 4.33 -12.49 10.39
N GLN A 130 3.55 -11.40 10.50
CA GLN A 130 4.03 -10.03 10.29
C GLN A 130 4.87 -9.49 11.45
N TYR A 131 4.69 -10.00 12.67
CA TYR A 131 5.39 -9.52 13.86
C TYR A 131 6.91 -9.61 13.69
N THR A 132 7.60 -8.48 13.76
CA THR A 132 9.03 -8.41 13.46
C THR A 132 9.89 -8.60 14.71
N LEU A 133 11.17 -8.94 14.52
CA LEU A 133 12.14 -8.98 15.62
C LEU A 133 12.28 -7.62 16.33
N GLY A 134 12.17 -6.53 15.57
CA GLY A 134 12.17 -5.17 16.12
C GLY A 134 10.99 -4.90 17.06
N MET A 135 9.79 -5.41 16.74
CA MET A 135 8.62 -5.32 17.63
C MET A 135 8.79 -6.17 18.90
N LEU A 136 9.55 -7.26 18.82
CA LEU A 136 9.91 -8.10 19.98
C LEU A 136 11.04 -7.49 20.83
N ASN A 137 11.66 -6.38 20.39
CA ASN A 137 12.92 -5.87 20.95
C ASN A 137 14.02 -6.95 21.02
N TYR A 138 14.01 -7.90 20.07
CA TYR A 138 14.98 -8.98 20.02
C TYR A 138 16.32 -8.45 19.52
N GLN A 139 17.40 -8.89 20.17
CA GLN A 139 18.77 -8.68 19.73
C GLN A 139 19.43 -10.05 19.65
N GLU A 140 19.95 -10.42 18.47
CA GLU A 140 20.70 -11.66 18.32
C GLU A 140 22.06 -11.51 18.99
N ALA A 141 22.29 -12.30 20.04
CA ALA A 141 23.50 -12.22 20.84
C ALA A 141 24.67 -12.99 20.21
N ASP A 142 24.38 -14.01 19.40
CA ASP A 142 25.40 -14.77 18.70
C ASP A 142 25.80 -14.06 17.39
N SER A 143 27.05 -13.61 17.31
CA SER A 143 27.56 -12.87 16.15
C SER A 143 27.49 -13.66 14.83
N ALA A 144 27.64 -14.98 14.88
CA ALA A 144 27.58 -15.84 13.69
C ALA A 144 26.13 -15.96 13.17
N ARG A 145 25.17 -16.06 14.10
CA ARG A 145 23.73 -16.01 13.79
C ARG A 145 23.28 -14.64 13.30
N ALA A 146 23.80 -13.59 13.92
CA ALA A 146 23.46 -12.22 13.61
C ALA A 146 23.98 -11.80 12.22
N ASN A 147 25.13 -12.32 11.80
CA ASN A 147 25.78 -12.02 10.52
C ASN A 147 25.86 -13.28 9.63
N ASN A 148 24.71 -13.86 9.33
CA ASN A 148 24.63 -15.10 8.58
C ASN A 148 24.42 -14.83 7.08
N ALA A 149 25.50 -14.88 6.30
CA ALA A 149 25.43 -14.71 4.84
C ALA A 149 24.70 -15.86 4.13
N MET A 150 24.53 -17.02 4.76
CA MET A 150 23.82 -18.17 4.17
C MET A 150 22.31 -18.10 4.39
N LEU A 151 21.82 -17.17 5.22
CA LEU A 151 20.41 -16.88 5.40
C LEU A 151 20.06 -15.59 4.65
N ARG A 152 19.22 -15.70 3.61
CA ARG A 152 18.76 -14.58 2.79
C ARG A 152 17.28 -14.35 3.02
N MET A 153 16.90 -13.08 3.10
CA MET A 153 15.56 -12.64 3.46
C MET A 153 15.01 -11.73 2.37
N PHE A 154 13.76 -11.93 1.98
CA PHE A 154 13.03 -11.07 1.06
C PHE A 154 11.69 -10.70 1.70
N ASN A 155 11.49 -9.41 2.01
CA ASN A 155 10.19 -8.91 2.44
C ASN A 155 9.39 -8.46 1.22
N VAL A 156 8.26 -9.13 0.97
CA VAL A 156 7.30 -8.71 -0.05
C VAL A 156 6.62 -7.42 0.45
N ALA A 157 6.65 -6.37 -0.36
CA ALA A 157 5.93 -5.15 -0.05
C ALA A 157 4.42 -5.43 0.07
N VAL A 158 3.77 -4.84 1.07
CA VAL A 158 2.32 -4.99 1.28
C VAL A 158 1.58 -4.46 0.06
N ASP A 159 0.75 -5.30 -0.53
CA ASP A 159 -0.13 -4.96 -1.64
C ASP A 159 -1.36 -5.87 -1.60
N LEU A 160 -2.51 -5.37 -2.03
CA LEU A 160 -3.75 -6.15 -2.17
C LEU A 160 -4.39 -5.84 -3.51
N ASP A 161 -5.21 -6.78 -3.96
CA ASP A 161 -6.08 -6.60 -5.10
C ASP A 161 -7.17 -7.68 -5.09
N TYR A 162 -8.26 -7.46 -5.81
CA TYR A 162 -9.27 -8.50 -6.06
C TYR A 162 -8.84 -9.45 -7.18
N LEU A 163 -7.93 -9.02 -8.07
CA LEU A 163 -7.40 -9.83 -9.16
C LEU A 163 -5.91 -10.16 -8.94
N PRO A 164 -5.44 -11.38 -9.29
CA PRO A 164 -4.02 -11.71 -9.20
C PRO A 164 -3.16 -10.74 -10.01
N LYS A 165 -2.09 -10.26 -9.39
CA LYS A 165 -1.07 -9.43 -10.05
C LYS A 165 0.01 -10.30 -10.66
N GLU A 166 0.52 -9.89 -11.83
CA GLU A 166 1.63 -10.58 -12.50
C GLU A 166 3.01 -10.28 -11.88
N ASN A 167 3.09 -9.25 -11.02
CA ASN A 167 4.32 -8.84 -10.33
C ASN A 167 4.02 -8.25 -8.95
N ILE A 168 5.04 -8.14 -8.11
CA ILE A 168 4.98 -7.47 -6.80
C ILE A 168 5.59 -6.06 -6.87
N LYS A 169 5.07 -5.12 -6.06
CA LYS A 169 5.46 -3.69 -6.10
C LYS A 169 6.84 -3.38 -5.50
N GLY A 170 7.48 -4.33 -4.84
CA GLY A 170 8.78 -4.12 -4.22
C GLY A 170 9.26 -5.30 -3.40
N GLY A 171 10.38 -5.08 -2.71
CA GLY A 171 11.14 -6.09 -1.98
C GLY A 171 12.51 -6.28 -2.60
N GLN A 172 13.47 -6.61 -1.75
CA GLN A 172 14.84 -6.89 -2.15
C GLN A 172 15.41 -7.99 -1.25
N TRP A 173 16.27 -8.83 -1.83
CA TRP A 173 16.97 -9.86 -1.08
C TRP A 173 18.07 -9.23 -0.23
N GLN A 174 18.17 -9.66 1.02
CA GLN A 174 19.16 -9.17 1.96
C GLN A 174 19.76 -10.31 2.79
N PRO A 175 21.06 -10.29 3.10
CA PRO A 175 21.63 -11.15 4.13
C PRO A 175 20.98 -10.92 5.49
N ALA A 176 20.99 -11.95 6.34
CA ALA A 176 20.81 -11.76 7.77
C ALA A 176 21.99 -10.98 8.35
N THR A 177 21.72 -9.74 8.74
CA THR A 177 22.60 -8.85 9.51
C THR A 177 21.79 -8.28 10.68
N PRO A 178 22.41 -7.76 11.75
CA PRO A 178 21.67 -7.14 12.86
C PRO A 178 20.68 -6.06 12.40
N GLU A 179 21.04 -5.30 11.36
CA GLU A 179 20.20 -4.26 10.77
C GLU A 179 19.03 -4.87 9.97
N ASN A 180 19.31 -5.82 9.08
CA ASN A 180 18.30 -6.37 8.17
C ASN A 180 17.26 -7.24 8.89
N ILE A 181 17.67 -8.01 9.91
CA ILE A 181 16.76 -8.93 10.63
C ILE A 181 15.71 -8.17 11.45
N ARG A 182 16.01 -6.92 11.85
CA ARG A 182 15.14 -6.11 12.73
C ARG A 182 13.74 -5.92 12.14
N ASN A 183 13.66 -5.72 10.82
CA ASN A 183 12.40 -5.49 10.12
C ASN A 183 11.85 -6.76 9.44
N PHE A 184 12.41 -7.93 9.74
CA PHE A 184 11.95 -9.21 9.20
C PHE A 184 11.04 -9.92 10.20
N SER A 185 10.17 -10.79 9.69
CA SER A 185 9.29 -11.64 10.49
C SER A 185 10.10 -12.46 11.50
N GLY A 186 9.76 -12.35 12.78
CA GLY A 186 10.45 -13.11 13.84
C GLY A 186 10.23 -14.61 13.68
N THR A 187 8.99 -15.02 13.41
CA THR A 187 8.64 -16.42 13.14
C THR A 187 9.44 -16.98 11.95
N ALA A 188 9.49 -16.25 10.84
CA ALA A 188 10.24 -16.68 9.67
C ALA A 188 11.75 -16.75 9.95
N TYR A 189 12.31 -15.74 10.63
CA TYR A 189 13.73 -15.68 10.96
C TYR A 189 14.18 -16.90 11.77
N PHE A 190 13.52 -17.19 12.89
CA PHE A 190 13.90 -18.32 13.74
C PHE A 190 13.73 -19.66 13.01
N PHE A 191 12.70 -19.79 12.19
CA PHE A 191 12.52 -20.96 11.33
C PHE A 191 13.68 -21.15 10.34
N GLY A 192 14.05 -20.10 9.59
CA GLY A 192 15.14 -20.20 8.63
C GLY A 192 16.52 -20.34 9.27
N GLN A 193 16.74 -19.71 10.42
CA GLN A 193 17.95 -19.91 11.22
C GLN A 193 18.09 -21.38 11.63
N TYR A 194 17.02 -21.97 12.18
CA TYR A 194 16.99 -23.39 12.52
C TYR A 194 17.28 -24.27 11.30
N LEU A 195 16.61 -24.02 10.16
CA LEU A 195 16.85 -24.79 8.94
C LEU A 195 18.30 -24.67 8.44
N GLN A 196 18.84 -23.46 8.41
CA GLN A 196 20.17 -23.22 7.89
C GLN A 196 21.23 -23.92 8.75
N GLU A 197 21.09 -23.90 10.08
CA GLU A 197 21.99 -24.61 11.01
C GLU A 197 21.95 -26.13 10.84
N HIS A 198 20.77 -26.70 10.57
CA HIS A 198 20.61 -28.15 10.48
C HIS A 198 20.91 -28.71 9.09
N LEU A 199 20.69 -27.92 8.03
CA LEU A 199 20.91 -28.36 6.66
C LEU A 199 22.32 -28.01 6.15
N GLY A 200 22.95 -26.96 6.70
CA GLY A 200 24.28 -26.52 6.28
C GLY A 200 24.36 -25.99 4.84
N VAL A 201 23.22 -25.59 4.25
CA VAL A 201 23.12 -25.03 2.89
C VAL A 201 22.51 -23.62 2.93
N PRO A 202 22.58 -22.82 1.86
CA PRO A 202 21.88 -21.54 1.81
C PRO A 202 20.37 -21.71 2.04
N VAL A 203 19.76 -20.78 2.76
CA VAL A 203 18.31 -20.72 2.99
C VAL A 203 17.80 -19.34 2.62
N GLY A 204 16.83 -19.29 1.71
CA GLY A 204 16.09 -18.11 1.33
C GLY A 204 14.70 -18.10 1.94
N LEU A 205 14.32 -17.00 2.58
CA LEU A 205 12.99 -16.79 3.14
C LEU A 205 12.29 -15.66 2.41
N ILE A 206 11.14 -15.95 1.80
CA ILE A 206 10.25 -14.97 1.21
C ILE A 206 9.13 -14.72 2.21
N SER A 207 9.11 -13.54 2.80
CA SER A 207 8.12 -13.13 3.81
C SER A 207 7.03 -12.31 3.15
N SER A 208 5.82 -12.88 3.06
CA SER A 208 4.62 -12.24 2.52
C SER A 208 3.54 -12.24 3.59
N ASN A 209 3.43 -11.13 4.33
CA ASN A 209 2.59 -11.07 5.50
C ASN A 209 1.83 -9.76 5.63
N LEU A 210 0.61 -9.87 6.17
CA LEU A 210 -0.28 -8.73 6.36
C LEU A 210 -1.22 -8.99 7.54
N GLY A 211 -0.99 -8.28 8.65
CA GLY A 211 -1.85 -8.32 9.83
C GLY A 211 -3.25 -7.78 9.56
N ALA A 212 -4.17 -8.05 10.50
CA ALA A 212 -5.57 -7.65 10.43
C ALA A 212 -6.32 -8.12 9.17
N THR A 213 -5.86 -9.22 8.56
CA THR A 213 -6.54 -9.93 7.48
C THR A 213 -7.20 -11.20 8.00
N THR A 214 -8.31 -11.58 7.36
CA THR A 214 -8.93 -12.88 7.58
C THR A 214 -8.27 -13.93 6.67
N ILE A 215 -8.48 -15.23 6.92
CA ILE A 215 -7.84 -16.28 6.13
C ILE A 215 -8.30 -16.25 4.65
N GLU A 216 -9.53 -15.82 4.42
CA GLU A 216 -10.16 -15.71 3.10
C GLU A 216 -9.42 -14.72 2.20
N THR A 217 -8.79 -13.67 2.77
CA THR A 217 -7.94 -12.72 2.02
C THR A 217 -6.73 -13.40 1.38
N TRP A 218 -6.28 -14.54 1.92
CA TRP A 218 -5.12 -15.30 1.43
C TRP A 218 -5.50 -16.44 0.49
N MET A 219 -6.80 -16.61 0.18
CA MET A 219 -7.31 -17.69 -0.63
C MET A 219 -7.71 -17.16 -2.01
N SER A 220 -7.38 -17.91 -3.06
CA SER A 220 -7.89 -17.61 -4.39
C SER A 220 -9.41 -17.79 -4.43
N VAL A 221 -10.08 -17.10 -5.36
CA VAL A 221 -11.52 -17.30 -5.64
C VAL A 221 -11.83 -18.78 -5.90
N GLY A 222 -10.93 -19.49 -6.57
CA GLY A 222 -11.04 -20.94 -6.78
C GLY A 222 -11.00 -21.73 -5.48
N ALA A 223 -10.10 -21.41 -4.55
CA ALA A 223 -10.02 -22.05 -3.24
C ALA A 223 -11.24 -21.74 -2.36
N LEU A 224 -11.72 -20.49 -2.36
CA LEU A 224 -12.93 -20.08 -1.63
C LEU A 224 -14.18 -20.79 -2.13
N SER A 225 -14.24 -21.12 -3.42
CA SER A 225 -15.39 -21.81 -4.02
C SER A 225 -15.66 -23.20 -3.43
N ALA A 226 -14.69 -23.78 -2.72
CA ALA A 226 -14.88 -25.06 -2.01
C ALA A 226 -15.76 -24.93 -0.75
N PHE A 227 -16.09 -23.70 -0.32
CA PHE A 227 -16.78 -23.40 0.93
C PHE A 227 -18.12 -22.70 0.65
N PRO A 228 -19.27 -23.40 0.78
CA PRO A 228 -20.58 -22.85 0.40
C PRO A 228 -20.96 -21.54 1.09
N GLN A 229 -20.50 -21.32 2.33
CA GLN A 229 -20.76 -20.09 3.07
C GLN A 229 -20.12 -18.84 2.42
N PHE A 230 -19.12 -19.01 1.55
CA PHE A 230 -18.49 -17.92 0.80
C PHE A 230 -19.05 -17.77 -0.62
N ALA A 231 -20.12 -18.49 -0.99
CA ALA A 231 -20.74 -18.35 -2.30
C ALA A 231 -21.15 -16.89 -2.64
N PRO A 232 -21.74 -16.09 -1.73
CA PRO A 232 -22.09 -14.70 -2.03
C PRO A 232 -20.88 -13.83 -2.38
N ILE A 233 -19.80 -13.89 -1.58
CA ILE A 233 -18.60 -13.09 -1.82
C ILE A 233 -17.83 -13.56 -3.05
N VAL A 234 -17.82 -14.87 -3.34
CA VAL A 234 -17.23 -15.42 -4.56
C VAL A 234 -17.97 -14.90 -5.80
N GLU A 235 -19.32 -14.87 -5.76
CA GLU A 235 -20.12 -14.35 -6.85
C GLU A 235 -19.92 -12.85 -7.02
N GLU A 236 -19.86 -12.09 -5.92
CA GLU A 236 -19.55 -10.66 -5.93
C GLU A 236 -18.20 -10.38 -6.62
N ILE A 237 -17.12 -11.02 -6.17
CA ILE A 237 -15.78 -10.85 -6.76
C ILE A 237 -15.78 -11.20 -8.25
N ARG A 238 -16.44 -12.30 -8.64
CA ARG A 238 -16.54 -12.73 -10.04
C ARG A 238 -17.36 -11.76 -10.89
N SER A 239 -18.45 -11.23 -10.36
CA SER A 239 -19.33 -10.31 -11.07
C SER A 239 -18.67 -8.94 -11.25
N LEU A 240 -17.92 -8.47 -10.24
CA LEU A 240 -17.14 -7.24 -10.31
C LEU A 240 -16.01 -7.37 -11.33
N ASN A 241 -15.23 -8.46 -11.26
CA ASN A 241 -14.09 -8.77 -12.13
C ASN A 241 -13.19 -7.54 -12.43
N LYS A 242 -12.92 -6.74 -11.41
CA LYS A 242 -12.13 -5.53 -11.50
C LYS A 242 -11.04 -5.54 -10.45
N ASN A 243 -9.87 -5.04 -10.84
CA ASN A 243 -8.81 -4.75 -9.90
C ASN A 243 -9.06 -3.43 -9.17
N PHE A 244 -8.30 -3.18 -8.11
CA PHE A 244 -8.42 -1.93 -7.34
C PHE A 244 -8.22 -0.68 -8.20
N ALA A 245 -7.31 -0.69 -9.18
CA ALA A 245 -7.08 0.49 -10.02
C ALA A 245 -8.30 0.85 -10.87
N GLN A 246 -9.03 -0.15 -11.37
CA GLN A 246 -10.28 0.06 -12.10
C GLN A 246 -11.39 0.59 -11.18
N LEU A 247 -11.53 0.00 -9.99
CA LEU A 247 -12.52 0.45 -9.00
C LEU A 247 -12.22 1.88 -8.52
N GLU A 248 -10.96 2.21 -8.25
CA GLU A 248 -10.53 3.55 -7.88
C GLU A 248 -10.80 4.57 -8.99
N ALA A 249 -10.58 4.20 -10.26
CA ALA A 249 -10.87 5.07 -11.39
C ALA A 249 -12.38 5.35 -11.53
N GLU A 250 -13.22 4.32 -11.37
CA GLU A 250 -14.68 4.46 -11.41
C GLU A 250 -15.21 5.28 -10.23
N LEU A 251 -14.70 5.01 -9.02
CA LEU A 251 -15.02 5.78 -7.83
C LEU A 251 -14.65 7.24 -8.00
N LYS A 252 -13.47 7.53 -8.58
CA LYS A 252 -13.03 8.90 -8.85
C LYS A 252 -14.02 9.64 -9.76
N VAL A 253 -14.44 9.02 -10.86
CA VAL A 253 -15.41 9.62 -11.80
C VAL A 253 -16.76 9.86 -11.11
N TYR A 254 -17.26 8.88 -10.37
CA TYR A 254 -18.50 9.03 -9.62
C TYR A 254 -18.42 10.19 -8.61
N ARG A 255 -17.30 10.26 -7.88
CA ARG A 255 -17.07 11.26 -6.85
C ARG A 255 -17.03 12.69 -7.35
N GLU A 256 -16.59 12.96 -8.56
CA GLU A 256 -16.57 14.35 -9.08
C GLU A 256 -17.94 15.01 -8.96
N SER A 257 -19.01 14.30 -9.33
CA SER A 257 -20.38 14.81 -9.20
C SER A 257 -20.97 14.67 -7.79
N TRP A 258 -20.72 13.53 -7.14
CA TRP A 258 -21.27 13.24 -5.83
C TRP A 258 -20.70 14.17 -4.75
N ASP A 259 -19.42 14.50 -4.84
CA ASP A 259 -18.75 15.38 -3.89
C ASP A 259 -19.36 16.78 -3.93
N GLU A 260 -19.51 17.35 -5.12
CA GLU A 260 -20.08 18.68 -5.31
C GLU A 260 -21.54 18.76 -4.89
N GLN A 261 -22.30 17.68 -5.11
CA GLN A 261 -23.74 17.66 -4.85
C GLN A 261 -24.06 17.39 -3.38
N TYR A 262 -23.30 16.49 -2.73
CA TYR A 262 -23.65 15.95 -1.42
C TYR A 262 -22.53 16.06 -0.38
N TYR A 263 -21.30 15.67 -0.72
CA TYR A 263 -20.23 15.53 0.26
C TYR A 263 -19.66 16.85 0.74
N LEU A 264 -19.36 17.79 -0.16
CA LEU A 264 -18.71 19.07 0.13
C LEU A 264 -19.75 20.17 0.39
N LYS A 265 -20.71 19.86 1.27
CA LYS A 265 -21.82 20.73 1.65
C LYS A 265 -21.89 20.96 3.16
N GLY A 266 -22.69 21.96 3.50
CA GLY A 266 -23.05 22.29 4.87
C GLY A 266 -22.19 23.40 5.47
N PRO A 267 -22.56 23.85 6.67
CA PRO A 267 -22.07 25.11 7.23
C PRO A 267 -20.55 25.12 7.44
N GLY A 268 -19.94 23.99 7.79
CA GLY A 268 -18.49 23.94 7.99
C GLY A 268 -17.66 24.11 6.72
N ILE A 269 -18.17 23.65 5.57
CA ILE A 269 -17.52 23.88 4.27
C ILE A 269 -17.73 25.34 3.86
N GLU A 270 -18.96 25.84 3.95
CA GLU A 270 -19.34 27.21 3.54
C GLU A 270 -18.63 28.30 4.36
N GLN A 271 -18.42 28.04 5.66
CA GLN A 271 -17.81 28.97 6.61
C GLN A 271 -16.31 28.70 6.85
N ASN A 272 -15.72 27.74 6.15
CA ASN A 272 -14.32 27.36 6.26
C ASN A 272 -13.86 27.01 7.70
N TRP A 273 -14.57 26.09 8.36
CA TRP A 273 -14.24 25.66 9.73
C TRP A 273 -12.88 24.95 9.87
N GLN A 274 -12.22 24.62 8.76
CA GLN A 274 -10.85 24.10 8.76
C GLN A 274 -9.78 25.14 9.14
N ASN A 275 -10.11 26.43 9.11
CA ASN A 275 -9.14 27.48 9.36
C ASN A 275 -8.79 27.59 10.85
N PRO A 276 -7.51 27.81 11.21
CA PRO A 276 -7.11 27.88 12.62
C PRO A 276 -7.73 29.07 13.37
N GLU A 277 -8.15 30.12 12.67
CA GLU A 277 -8.80 31.32 13.21
C GLU A 277 -10.32 31.18 13.39
N THR A 278 -10.94 30.06 13.00
CA THR A 278 -12.37 29.84 13.16
C THR A 278 -12.79 30.01 14.61
N ASP A 279 -13.83 30.81 14.87
CA ASP A 279 -14.42 30.93 16.20
C ASP A 279 -15.05 29.58 16.60
N ILE A 280 -14.57 29.06 17.72
CA ILE A 280 -14.99 27.79 18.30
C ILE A 280 -15.73 27.94 19.63
N SER A 281 -16.14 29.16 19.98
CA SER A 281 -16.84 29.46 21.24
C SER A 281 -18.11 28.62 21.42
N ASP A 282 -18.78 28.24 20.32
CA ASP A 282 -19.98 27.40 20.32
C ASP A 282 -19.72 25.90 20.10
N TRP A 283 -18.45 25.48 19.98
CA TRP A 283 -18.09 24.06 19.84
C TRP A 283 -18.13 23.35 21.18
N LYS A 284 -18.75 22.16 21.18
CA LYS A 284 -18.89 21.32 22.38
C LYS A 284 -17.63 20.50 22.61
N ASP A 285 -17.45 20.02 23.83
CA ASP A 285 -16.36 19.12 24.19
C ASP A 285 -16.75 17.66 23.96
N ILE A 286 -15.83 16.85 23.44
CA ILE A 286 -15.94 15.39 23.36
C ILE A 286 -14.60 14.74 23.72
N SER A 287 -14.64 13.58 24.37
CA SER A 287 -13.45 12.76 24.59
C SER A 287 -13.38 11.70 23.50
N ILE A 288 -12.23 11.57 22.84
CA ILE A 288 -11.97 10.58 21.78
C ILE A 288 -11.03 9.48 22.35
N PRO A 289 -11.25 8.20 22.03
CA PRO A 289 -12.22 7.67 21.05
C PRO A 289 -13.67 7.69 21.55
N ASN A 290 -14.61 8.04 20.66
CA ASN A 290 -16.05 7.99 20.94
C ASN A 290 -16.90 8.08 19.67
N PHE A 291 -18.11 7.54 19.73
CA PHE A 291 -19.18 7.83 18.78
C PHE A 291 -19.89 9.13 19.19
N TRP A 292 -20.28 9.96 18.23
CA TRP A 292 -20.94 11.23 18.58
C TRP A 292 -22.37 11.04 19.06
N GLU A 293 -23.02 9.92 18.75
CA GLU A 293 -24.34 9.57 19.26
C GLU A 293 -24.31 9.45 20.77
N TRP A 294 -23.20 8.95 21.33
CA TRP A 294 -22.99 8.85 22.77
C TRP A 294 -22.50 10.16 23.40
N ALA A 295 -22.32 11.20 22.59
CA ALA A 295 -21.95 12.56 22.99
C ALA A 295 -23.09 13.57 22.76
N GLY A 296 -24.33 13.10 22.59
CA GLY A 296 -25.53 13.93 22.47
C GLY A 296 -25.89 14.35 21.05
N LEU A 297 -25.48 13.57 20.05
CA LEU A 297 -25.94 13.66 18.66
C LEU A 297 -26.64 12.37 18.23
N GLU A 298 -27.60 11.88 19.03
CA GLU A 298 -28.32 10.64 18.73
C GLU A 298 -29.02 10.70 17.36
N GLY A 299 -28.77 9.69 16.51
CA GLY A 299 -29.37 9.59 15.17
C GLY A 299 -28.95 10.73 14.22
N HIS A 300 -27.75 11.27 14.40
CA HIS A 300 -27.17 12.23 13.46
C HIS A 300 -26.33 11.50 12.43
N ASP A 301 -26.84 11.41 11.21
CA ASP A 301 -26.04 11.07 10.03
C ASP A 301 -25.65 12.35 9.29
N GLY A 302 -24.49 12.35 8.65
CA GLY A 302 -23.93 13.47 7.90
C GLY A 302 -22.58 13.92 8.43
N ALA A 303 -22.30 15.22 8.36
CA ALA A 303 -21.01 15.78 8.74
C ALA A 303 -20.95 16.15 10.22
N VAL A 304 -19.85 15.80 10.88
CA VAL A 304 -19.44 16.34 12.18
C VAL A 304 -17.98 16.77 12.09
N TRP A 305 -17.70 17.97 12.61
CA TRP A 305 -16.37 18.56 12.60
C TRP A 305 -15.72 18.43 13.97
N PHE A 306 -14.45 18.06 13.98
CA PHE A 306 -13.62 17.87 15.16
C PHE A 306 -12.42 18.80 15.07
N ARG A 307 -12.05 19.43 16.19
CA ARG A 307 -10.87 20.29 16.29
C ARG A 307 -10.06 19.95 17.54
N LYS A 308 -8.75 19.90 17.37
CA LYS A 308 -7.80 19.72 18.47
C LYS A 308 -6.53 20.52 18.24
N GLU A 309 -5.98 21.04 19.34
CA GLU A 309 -4.67 21.64 19.35
C GLU A 309 -3.61 20.61 19.75
N PHE A 310 -2.42 20.72 19.17
CA PHE A 310 -1.28 19.87 19.50
C PHE A 310 0.06 20.59 19.32
N ASP A 311 1.04 20.14 20.09
CA ASP A 311 2.41 20.59 20.01
C ASP A 311 3.28 19.51 19.36
N LEU A 312 4.39 19.92 18.75
CA LEU A 312 5.35 18.95 18.24
C LEU A 312 6.06 18.25 19.39
N PRO A 313 6.38 16.95 19.25
CA PRO A 313 7.24 16.25 20.20
C PRO A 313 8.57 16.99 20.39
N GLN A 314 9.06 17.02 21.64
CA GLN A 314 10.33 17.66 21.95
C GLN A 314 11.46 17.08 21.09
N GLY A 315 12.22 17.96 20.42
CA GLY A 315 13.35 17.56 19.59
C GLY A 315 12.98 17.01 18.21
N PHE A 316 11.72 17.20 17.76
CA PHE A 316 11.34 16.84 16.39
C PHE A 316 12.19 17.61 15.35
N GLN A 317 12.82 16.88 14.44
CA GLN A 317 13.67 17.40 13.35
C GLN A 317 13.31 16.80 11.98
N GLY A 318 12.12 16.19 11.85
CA GLY A 318 11.71 15.55 10.60
C GLY A 318 11.21 16.56 9.57
N ASP A 319 11.51 16.31 8.29
CA ASP A 319 10.97 17.11 7.17
C ASP A 319 9.49 16.78 6.88
N THR A 320 8.99 15.66 7.43
CA THR A 320 7.61 15.21 7.31
C THR A 320 7.03 14.82 8.66
N PHE A 321 5.73 15.04 8.82
CA PHE A 321 4.97 14.64 10.00
C PHE A 321 3.81 13.73 9.60
N ASN A 322 3.38 12.86 10.51
CA ASN A 322 2.27 11.93 10.29
C ASN A 322 1.16 12.13 11.33
N ILE A 323 -0.09 12.17 10.83
CA ILE A 323 -1.30 12.04 11.66
C ILE A 323 -2.01 10.73 11.28
N ALA A 324 -2.17 9.87 12.29
CA ALA A 324 -2.75 8.53 12.15
C ALA A 324 -4.14 8.44 12.77
N LEU A 325 -5.20 8.86 12.06
CA LEU A 325 -6.60 8.94 12.53
C LEU A 325 -7.29 7.59 12.79
N ASN A 326 -6.62 6.47 12.51
CA ASN A 326 -7.14 5.09 12.64
C ASN A 326 -8.36 4.84 11.75
N GLN A 327 -9.38 4.14 12.24
CA GLN A 327 -10.60 3.86 11.50
C GLN A 327 -11.65 4.91 11.86
N ILE A 328 -12.25 5.46 10.81
CA ILE A 328 -13.34 6.42 10.83
C ILE A 328 -14.44 5.82 9.97
N ASP A 329 -15.67 5.84 10.49
CA ASP A 329 -16.89 5.43 9.81
C ASP A 329 -17.65 6.73 9.44
N ASP A 330 -17.75 7.14 8.17
CA ASP A 330 -17.33 6.45 6.93
C ASP A 330 -16.21 7.18 6.18
N TYR A 331 -16.29 8.50 6.12
CA TYR A 331 -15.41 9.34 5.31
C TYR A 331 -14.77 10.43 6.16
N ASP A 332 -13.58 10.88 5.77
CA ASP A 332 -12.93 11.99 6.44
C ASP A 332 -12.17 12.91 5.50
N ILE A 333 -12.05 14.17 5.93
CA ILE A 333 -11.05 15.12 5.44
C ILE A 333 -10.33 15.70 6.65
N ALA A 334 -9.00 15.76 6.58
CA ALA A 334 -8.16 16.29 7.64
C ALA A 334 -7.37 17.52 7.17
N TRP A 335 -7.28 18.51 8.04
CA TRP A 335 -6.50 19.72 7.85
C TRP A 335 -5.59 19.98 9.05
N VAL A 336 -4.39 20.49 8.77
CA VAL A 336 -3.46 20.98 9.78
C VAL A 336 -3.13 22.43 9.46
N ASN A 337 -3.39 23.33 10.42
CA ASN A 337 -3.21 24.76 10.26
C ASN A 337 -3.89 25.31 8.98
N GLY A 338 -5.07 24.79 8.64
CA GLY A 338 -5.83 25.18 7.44
C GLY A 338 -5.41 24.47 6.14
N HIS A 339 -4.29 23.76 6.11
CA HIS A 339 -3.85 23.01 4.93
C HIS A 339 -4.46 21.61 4.92
N LYS A 340 -5.09 21.19 3.82
CA LYS A 340 -5.60 19.81 3.67
C LYS A 340 -4.41 18.84 3.66
N VAL A 341 -4.38 17.92 4.62
CA VAL A 341 -3.29 16.93 4.77
C VAL A 341 -3.71 15.53 4.38
N GLY A 342 -5.01 15.26 4.30
CA GLY A 342 -5.51 13.94 3.96
C GLY A 342 -7.01 13.88 3.76
N GLU A 343 -7.42 12.81 3.10
CA GLU A 343 -8.82 12.43 2.86
C GLU A 343 -8.85 10.95 2.51
N SER A 344 -9.88 10.25 2.98
CA SER A 344 -10.06 8.83 2.70
C SER A 344 -11.49 8.37 2.99
N PHE A 345 -11.82 7.19 2.47
CA PHE A 345 -13.18 6.70 2.35
C PHE A 345 -13.33 5.28 2.92
N GLY A 346 -14.53 4.95 3.40
CA GLY A 346 -14.89 3.64 3.93
C GLY A 346 -14.55 3.44 5.42
N ASN A 347 -15.41 2.70 6.10
CA ASN A 347 -15.40 2.47 7.55
C ASN A 347 -14.23 1.68 8.16
N ARG A 348 -13.46 0.94 7.37
CA ARG A 348 -12.40 0.03 7.88
C ARG A 348 -10.98 0.43 7.49
N ASN A 349 -10.82 1.51 6.71
CA ASN A 349 -9.51 1.94 6.25
C ASN A 349 -8.70 2.62 7.37
N TRP A 350 -7.41 2.34 7.42
CA TRP A 350 -6.47 3.03 8.31
C TRP A 350 -6.11 4.37 7.71
N ARG A 351 -6.35 5.45 8.45
CA ARG A 351 -6.12 6.83 8.01
C ARG A 351 -4.74 7.30 8.48
N ASN A 352 -3.75 7.27 7.58
CA ASN A 352 -2.38 7.71 7.85
C ASN A 352 -1.96 8.81 6.86
N TYR A 353 -1.88 10.05 7.34
CA TYR A 353 -1.61 11.21 6.50
C TYR A 353 -0.23 11.77 6.79
N PHE A 354 0.67 11.63 5.81
CA PHE A 354 2.00 12.23 5.81
C PHE A 354 1.95 13.57 5.09
N PHE A 355 2.53 14.60 5.68
CA PHE A 355 2.58 15.93 5.10
C PHE A 355 3.88 16.65 5.49
N PRO A 356 4.29 17.68 4.73
CA PRO A 356 5.52 18.43 5.01
C PRO A 356 5.48 19.08 6.40
N ALA A 357 6.55 18.98 7.16
CA ALA A 357 6.66 19.63 8.46
C ALA A 357 6.73 21.17 8.37
N SER A 358 6.93 21.73 7.17
CA SER A 358 6.99 23.17 6.93
C SER A 358 5.70 23.92 7.26
N ILE A 359 4.55 23.23 7.34
CA ILE A 359 3.28 23.84 7.75
C ILE A 359 3.09 23.88 9.27
N LEU A 360 4.02 23.28 10.04
CA LEU A 360 3.89 23.12 11.49
C LEU A 360 4.63 24.22 12.25
N LYS A 361 4.11 24.50 13.43
CA LYS A 361 4.70 25.35 14.46
C LYS A 361 5.21 24.46 15.60
N PRO A 362 6.17 24.90 16.42
CA PRO A 362 6.59 24.13 17.60
C PRO A 362 5.42 23.84 18.56
N VAL A 363 4.52 24.81 18.74
CA VAL A 363 3.38 24.73 19.65
C VAL A 363 2.12 25.34 19.02
N GLY A 364 0.94 24.90 19.47
CA GLY A 364 -0.35 25.47 19.09
C GLY A 364 -0.75 25.18 17.64
N ASN A 365 -0.40 24.00 17.10
CA ASN A 365 -0.92 23.56 15.82
C ASN A 365 -2.39 23.18 15.95
N VAL A 366 -3.17 23.44 14.92
CA VAL A 366 -4.60 23.11 14.89
C VAL A 366 -4.84 21.98 13.91
N LEU A 367 -5.33 20.85 14.41
CA LEU A 367 -5.85 19.74 13.62
C LEU A 367 -7.37 19.88 13.55
N VAL A 368 -7.91 19.93 12.33
CA VAL A 368 -9.35 19.84 12.06
C VAL A 368 -9.64 18.58 11.27
N VAL A 369 -10.62 17.80 11.69
CA VAL A 369 -11.09 16.61 10.99
C VAL A 369 -12.59 16.75 10.77
N ARG A 370 -13.01 16.70 9.51
CA ARG A 370 -14.42 16.54 9.16
C ARG A 370 -14.67 15.05 8.97
N VAL A 371 -15.54 14.48 9.78
CA VAL A 371 -16.06 13.12 9.58
C VAL A 371 -17.42 13.24 8.90
N PHE A 372 -17.67 12.38 7.92
CA PHE A 372 -18.97 12.27 7.27
C PHE A 372 -19.44 10.82 7.36
N ASP A 373 -20.50 10.60 8.11
CA ASP A 373 -21.16 9.32 8.25
C ASP A 373 -22.40 9.30 7.35
N ILE A 374 -22.57 8.23 6.57
CA ILE A 374 -23.73 8.04 5.70
C ILE A 374 -24.80 7.14 6.31
N GLY A 375 -24.53 6.56 7.48
CA GLY A 375 -25.53 5.82 8.23
C GLY A 375 -24.92 5.04 9.40
N GLY A 376 -25.59 5.07 10.54
CA GLY A 376 -25.30 4.17 11.65
C GLY A 376 -24.73 4.92 12.86
N LEU A 377 -23.51 4.57 13.25
CA LEU A 377 -22.81 5.26 14.34
C LEU A 377 -21.58 5.95 13.77
N GLY A 378 -21.51 7.27 13.93
CA GLY A 378 -20.41 8.04 13.40
C GLY A 378 -19.42 8.54 14.47
N GLY A 379 -18.20 8.81 14.03
CA GLY A 379 -17.21 9.55 14.82
C GLY A 379 -15.78 9.01 14.74
N LEU A 380 -14.94 9.55 15.62
CA LEU A 380 -13.56 9.11 15.82
C LEU A 380 -13.56 8.03 16.91
N TYR A 381 -14.03 6.83 16.59
CA TYR A 381 -14.39 5.82 17.59
C TYR A 381 -13.28 4.79 17.89
N THR A 382 -12.17 4.79 17.15
CA THR A 382 -11.07 3.86 17.36
C THR A 382 -9.85 4.52 18.00
N SER A 383 -9.24 3.84 18.97
CA SER A 383 -7.97 4.27 19.55
C SER A 383 -6.80 3.93 18.63
N ALA A 384 -5.75 4.74 18.69
CA ALA A 384 -4.53 4.50 17.94
C ALA A 384 -3.72 3.32 18.50
N PHE A 385 -3.98 2.10 18.04
CA PHE A 385 -3.21 0.92 18.47
C PHE A 385 -1.74 0.99 18.02
N TRP A 386 -1.46 1.69 16.90
CA TRP A 386 -0.10 1.96 16.39
C TRP A 386 0.15 3.46 16.08
N GLY A 387 -0.76 4.36 16.47
CA GLY A 387 -0.77 5.74 15.97
C GLY A 387 -0.49 6.80 17.03
N ASN A 388 -0.67 8.06 16.61
CA ASN A 388 -0.22 9.22 17.36
C ASN A 388 -1.10 9.46 18.60
N PRO A 389 -0.54 9.54 19.84
CA PRO A 389 -1.31 9.78 21.05
C PRO A 389 -2.06 11.12 21.05
N ILE A 390 -1.71 12.04 20.13
CA ILE A 390 -2.39 13.32 19.92
C ILE A 390 -3.90 13.13 19.73
N LEU A 391 -4.37 12.00 19.21
CA LEU A 391 -5.79 11.78 18.95
C LEU A 391 -6.61 11.43 20.18
N ASN A 392 -6.00 10.94 21.24
CA ASN A 392 -6.73 10.53 22.43
C ASN A 392 -7.05 11.74 23.32
N GLY A 393 -8.13 11.62 24.09
CA GLY A 393 -8.54 12.60 25.08
C GLY A 393 -9.44 13.70 24.50
N LYS A 394 -9.34 14.91 25.03
CA LYS A 394 -10.31 15.98 24.77
C LYS A 394 -10.16 16.57 23.37
N TRP A 395 -11.30 16.77 22.71
CA TRP A 395 -11.50 17.45 21.43
C TRP A 395 -12.66 18.44 21.55
N LYS A 396 -12.69 19.40 20.62
CA LYS A 396 -13.88 20.19 20.32
C LYS A 396 -14.61 19.57 19.14
N PHE A 397 -15.94 19.58 19.14
CA PHE A 397 -16.72 19.14 18.00
C PHE A 397 -17.97 20.00 17.74
N LYS A 398 -18.42 20.01 16.49
CA LYS A 398 -19.61 20.74 16.05
C LYS A 398 -20.34 19.99 14.93
N PRO A 399 -21.67 19.79 15.02
CA PRO A 399 -22.46 19.24 13.93
C PRO A 399 -22.38 20.13 12.69
N GLY A 400 -22.20 19.51 11.52
CA GLY A 400 -22.23 20.17 10.22
C GLY A 400 -23.52 19.87 9.47
N LEU A 401 -23.39 19.38 8.23
CA LEU A 401 -24.53 18.91 7.44
C LEU A 401 -25.22 17.74 8.15
N LYS A 402 -26.55 17.76 8.20
CA LYS A 402 -27.35 16.59 8.55
C LYS A 402 -27.97 16.02 7.28
N ILE A 403 -27.98 14.69 7.15
CA ILE A 403 -28.60 13.98 6.02
C ILE A 403 -29.68 13.03 6.53
N ASP A 404 -30.47 12.47 5.61
CA ASP A 404 -31.32 11.32 5.86
C ASP A 404 -30.66 10.08 5.27
N ALA A 405 -30.03 9.27 6.12
CA ALA A 405 -29.31 8.05 5.70
C ALA A 405 -30.18 7.07 4.90
N SER A 406 -31.49 7.04 5.13
CA SER A 406 -32.39 6.09 4.47
C SER A 406 -32.59 6.38 2.97
N SER A 407 -32.31 7.62 2.55
CA SER A 407 -32.50 8.10 1.18
C SER A 407 -31.25 8.72 0.58
N PHE A 408 -30.14 8.76 1.33
CA PHE A 408 -28.91 9.40 0.88
C PHE A 408 -28.22 8.55 -0.20
N PRO A 409 -27.80 9.15 -1.32
CA PRO A 409 -27.12 8.41 -2.37
C PRO A 409 -25.73 7.98 -1.88
N THR A 410 -25.51 6.68 -1.81
CA THR A 410 -24.21 6.12 -1.45
C THR A 410 -23.41 5.82 -2.72
N PRO A 411 -22.11 6.11 -2.77
CA PRO A 411 -21.25 5.56 -3.80
C PRO A 411 -21.36 4.03 -3.79
N ALA A 412 -21.68 3.42 -4.92
CA ALA A 412 -21.49 1.98 -5.08
C ALA A 412 -19.98 1.77 -5.20
N VAL A 413 -19.33 1.27 -4.15
CA VAL A 413 -17.88 1.02 -4.12
C VAL A 413 -17.62 -0.47 -4.13
#